data_AF-T1APW5-F1
#
_entry.id   AF-T1APW5-F1
#
_cell.length_a   1.000
_cell.length_b   1.000
_cell.length_c   1.000
_cell.angle_alpha   90.00
_cell.angle_beta   90.00
_cell.angle_gamma   90.00
#
_symmetry.space_group_name_H-M   'P 1'
#
loop_
_entity.id
_entity.type
_entity.pdbx_description
1 polymer ?
#
loop_
_entity_poly.entity_id
_entity_poly.type
_entity_poly.pdbx_seq_one_letter_code
_entity_poly.pdbx_strand_id
1 'polypeptide(L)'
;RAAAPGRGSATIEVVADRAGVSPKTVSRVINNERGVRSETRERVLTAIRQLDYQPNLAARGLAGDRSFLIGLFYDHPGDYLSEFQTGAVQRCRESNLHLMVEPLEAASPELGRDLSTLVRQLRLEGVILLPPLSDLPVVHATLAAAGIPAVHIAPMRQ
;
A
#
# COMPACT_ATOMS: atom_id res chain seq x y z
N ARG A 1 22.52 37.93 10.08
CA ARG A 1 21.98 37.00 9.05
C ARG A 1 21.32 35.85 9.79
N ALA A 2 19.99 35.82 9.84
CA ALA A 2 19.26 34.74 10.51
C ALA A 2 19.30 33.47 9.64
N ALA A 3 19.54 32.33 10.27
CA ALA A 3 19.66 31.02 9.65
C ALA A 3 18.32 30.58 8.99
N ALA A 4 18.41 29.97 7.82
CA ALA A 4 17.26 29.38 7.12
C ALA A 4 16.66 28.21 7.95
N PRO A 5 15.33 28.07 8.04
CA PRO A 5 14.72 26.96 8.76
C PRO A 5 14.94 25.65 7.99
N GLY A 6 15.40 24.62 8.72
CA GLY A 6 15.82 23.33 8.16
C GLY A 6 14.68 22.44 7.68
N ARG A 7 15.07 21.35 6.99
CA ARG A 7 14.26 20.23 6.49
C ARG A 7 13.43 19.52 7.58
N GLY A 8 12.38 20.18 8.08
CA GLY A 8 11.43 19.65 9.07
C GLY A 8 10.05 20.30 8.97
N SER A 9 9.64 20.76 7.78
CA SER A 9 8.74 21.92 7.63
C SER A 9 7.26 21.63 7.33
N ALA A 10 6.81 20.38 7.25
CA ALA A 10 5.39 20.09 7.12
C ALA A 10 5.06 18.75 7.78
N THR A 11 4.35 18.81 8.92
CA THR A 11 3.80 17.62 9.59
C THR A 11 2.27 17.67 9.54
N ILE A 12 1.62 16.55 9.88
CA ILE A 12 0.14 16.49 9.89
C ILE A 12 -0.46 17.48 10.90
N GLU A 13 0.26 17.78 11.97
CA GLU A 13 -0.10 18.77 12.99
C GLU A 13 -0.09 20.18 12.40
N VAL A 14 0.97 20.56 11.66
CA VAL A 14 1.06 21.88 11.02
C VAL A 14 -0.05 22.08 9.98
N VAL A 15 -0.40 21.02 9.24
CA VAL A 15 -1.54 21.03 8.31
C VAL A 15 -2.86 21.20 9.06
N ALA A 16 -3.04 20.48 10.17
CA ALA A 16 -4.25 20.53 10.98
C ALA A 16 -4.47 21.94 11.57
N ASP A 17 -3.42 22.55 12.11
CA ASP A 17 -3.43 23.90 12.65
C ASP A 17 -3.78 24.93 11.56
N ARG A 18 -3.13 24.83 10.39
CA ARG A 18 -3.42 25.72 9.25
C ARG A 18 -4.84 25.57 8.73
N ALA A 19 -5.35 24.34 8.68
CA ALA A 19 -6.69 24.05 8.22
C ALA A 19 -7.76 24.29 9.29
N GLY A 20 -7.40 24.52 10.55
CA GLY A 20 -8.30 24.72 11.69
C GLY A 20 -9.13 23.48 12.03
N VAL A 21 -8.52 22.29 11.96
CA VAL A 21 -9.15 20.99 12.24
C VAL A 21 -8.22 20.13 13.11
N SER A 22 -8.67 18.97 13.57
CA SER A 22 -7.78 18.02 14.26
C SER A 22 -6.92 17.21 13.27
N PRO A 23 -5.73 16.72 13.67
CA PRO A 23 -4.92 15.81 12.86
C PRO A 23 -5.68 14.57 12.37
N LYS A 24 -6.63 14.08 13.17
CA LYS A 24 -7.53 12.97 12.80
C LYS A 24 -8.41 13.33 11.60
N THR A 25 -8.92 14.55 11.53
CA THR A 25 -9.70 15.01 10.37
C THR A 25 -8.81 15.14 9.14
N VAL A 26 -7.57 15.63 9.28
CA VAL A 26 -6.60 15.66 8.18
C VAL A 26 -6.31 14.25 7.66
N SER A 27 -6.09 13.29 8.55
CA SER A 27 -5.89 11.87 8.19
C SER A 27 -7.08 11.30 7.42
N ARG A 28 -8.32 11.58 7.85
CA ARG A 28 -9.54 11.19 7.14
C ARG A 28 -9.64 11.77 5.74
N VAL A 29 -9.23 13.04 5.56
CA VAL A 29 -9.19 13.68 4.23
C VAL A 29 -8.16 13.01 3.33
N ILE A 30 -6.95 12.77 3.85
CA ILE A 30 -5.86 12.11 3.11
C ILE A 30 -6.24 10.68 2.70
N ASN A 31 -6.84 9.92 3.63
CA ASN A 31 -7.29 8.54 3.38
C ASN A 31 -8.62 8.46 2.59
N ASN A 32 -9.17 9.61 2.18
CA ASN A 32 -10.45 9.71 1.49
C ASN A 32 -11.64 9.04 2.23
N GLU A 33 -11.64 9.08 3.57
CA GLU A 33 -12.71 8.52 4.39
C GLU A 33 -14.03 9.30 4.25
N ARG A 34 -15.15 8.59 4.39
CA ARG A 34 -16.50 9.17 4.40
C ARG A 34 -16.75 9.97 5.69
N GLY A 35 -17.61 11.00 5.63
CA GLY A 35 -18.05 11.77 6.80
C GLY A 35 -17.33 13.10 7.05
N VAL A 36 -16.41 13.52 6.18
CA VAL A 36 -15.83 14.88 6.20
C VAL A 36 -16.65 15.78 5.27
N ARG A 37 -17.13 16.92 5.78
CA ARG A 37 -17.85 17.93 4.99
C ARG A 37 -16.96 18.44 3.85
N SER A 38 -17.56 18.74 2.70
CA SER A 38 -16.86 19.25 1.51
C SER A 38 -16.00 20.48 1.82
N GLU A 39 -16.57 21.45 2.54
CA GLU A 39 -15.87 22.66 2.97
C GLU A 39 -14.62 22.36 3.82
N THR A 40 -14.73 21.44 4.77
CA THR A 40 -13.60 21.01 5.61
C THR A 40 -12.52 20.31 4.80
N ARG A 41 -12.93 19.45 3.85
CA ARG A 41 -12.02 18.76 2.93
C ARG A 41 -11.25 19.77 2.07
N GLU A 42 -11.92 20.78 1.54
CA GLU A 42 -11.30 21.81 0.71
C GLU A 42 -10.27 22.66 1.48
N ARG A 43 -10.59 23.04 2.73
CA ARG A 43 -9.65 23.72 3.64
C ARG A 43 -8.38 22.90 3.89
N VAL A 44 -8.54 21.60 4.17
CA VAL A 44 -7.41 20.69 4.40
C VAL A 44 -6.56 20.54 3.13
N LEU A 45 -7.18 20.27 1.97
CA LEU A 45 -6.46 20.13 0.71
C LEU A 45 -5.71 21.41 0.32
N THR A 46 -6.27 22.58 0.63
CA THR A 46 -5.61 23.87 0.44
C THR A 46 -4.39 24.02 1.35
N ALA A 47 -4.51 23.69 2.63
CA ALA A 47 -3.39 23.72 3.56
C ALA A 47 -2.26 22.77 3.14
N ILE A 48 -2.60 21.55 2.71
CA ILE A 48 -1.63 20.56 2.20
C ILE A 48 -0.84 21.13 1.02
N ARG A 49 -1.53 21.73 0.03
CA ARG A 49 -0.87 22.34 -1.14
C ARG A 49 0.03 23.52 -0.77
N GLN A 50 -0.43 24.38 0.14
CA GLN A 50 0.34 25.56 0.57
C GLN A 50 1.61 25.19 1.36
N LEU A 51 1.56 24.08 2.10
CA LEU A 51 2.67 23.62 2.95
C LEU A 51 3.58 22.61 2.25
N ASP A 52 3.27 22.24 0.99
CA ASP A 52 3.92 21.14 0.27
C ASP A 52 4.01 19.86 1.12
N TYR A 53 2.93 19.59 1.87
CA TYR A 53 2.90 18.45 2.79
C TYR A 53 2.71 17.16 2.02
N GLN A 54 3.69 16.25 2.12
CA GLN A 54 3.57 14.88 1.64
C GLN A 54 3.43 13.91 2.83
N PRO A 55 2.35 13.11 2.89
CA PRO A 55 2.21 12.09 3.92
C PRO A 55 3.37 11.09 3.85
N ASN A 56 4.15 10.99 4.92
CA ASN A 56 5.23 10.01 5.00
C ASN A 56 4.65 8.62 5.22
N LEU A 57 4.77 7.75 4.22
CA LEU A 57 4.28 6.37 4.26
C LEU A 57 4.91 5.55 5.39
N ALA A 58 6.21 5.71 5.65
CA ALA A 58 6.88 5.03 6.75
C ALA A 58 6.33 5.49 8.10
N ALA A 59 6.06 6.79 8.26
CA ALA A 59 5.42 7.31 9.46
C ALA A 59 3.97 6.82 9.61
N ARG A 60 3.22 6.68 8.50
CA ARG A 60 1.85 6.10 8.51
C ARG A 60 1.87 4.62 8.93
N GLY A 61 2.84 3.84 8.46
CA GLY A 61 2.99 2.43 8.82
C GLY A 61 3.67 2.18 10.17
N LEU A 62 4.29 3.19 10.77
CA LEU A 62 4.76 3.15 12.17
C LEU A 62 3.65 3.55 13.14
N ALA A 63 2.85 4.56 12.79
CA ALA A 63 1.76 5.05 13.62
C ALA A 63 0.49 4.18 13.55
N GLY A 64 0.35 3.35 12.52
CA GLY A 64 -0.72 2.36 12.36
C GLY A 64 -0.16 0.98 12.07
N ASP A 65 -0.92 -0.07 12.34
CA ASP A 65 -0.53 -1.46 12.06
C ASP A 65 -0.75 -1.87 10.59
N ARG A 66 -0.38 -0.98 9.65
CA ARG A 66 -0.65 -1.14 8.21
C ARG A 66 0.53 -0.71 7.36
N SER A 67 0.95 -1.55 6.41
CA SER A 67 2.07 -1.26 5.52
C SER A 67 1.70 -0.41 4.30
N PHE A 68 0.43 -0.35 3.93
CA PHE A 68 -0.06 0.19 2.65
C PHE A 68 0.50 -0.52 1.42
N LEU A 69 1.00 -1.76 1.56
CA LEU A 69 1.59 -2.55 0.48
C LEU A 69 0.68 -3.70 0.05
N ILE A 70 0.51 -3.83 -1.26
CA ILE A 70 -0.06 -5.01 -1.93
C ILE A 70 1.06 -5.71 -2.69
N GLY A 71 1.23 -7.02 -2.45
CA GLY A 71 2.19 -7.83 -3.21
C GLY A 71 1.60 -8.30 -4.53
N LEU A 72 2.39 -8.28 -5.59
CA LEU A 72 2.13 -8.96 -6.86
C LEU A 72 3.22 -10.01 -7.05
N PHE A 73 2.83 -11.28 -7.00
CA PHE A 73 3.76 -12.40 -7.15
C PHE A 73 3.53 -13.12 -8.47
N TYR A 74 4.63 -13.42 -9.15
CA TYR A 74 4.66 -14.10 -10.43
C TYR A 74 5.85 -15.06 -10.50
N ASP A 75 5.80 -16.08 -11.34
CA ASP A 75 6.89 -17.05 -11.48
C ASP A 75 7.87 -16.62 -12.58
N HIS A 76 7.35 -16.47 -13.79
CA HIS A 76 8.11 -15.99 -14.94
C HIS A 76 7.41 -14.79 -15.58
N PRO A 77 8.17 -13.80 -16.07
CA PRO A 77 7.57 -12.65 -16.73
C PRO A 77 6.99 -13.10 -18.08
N GLY A 78 5.65 -13.19 -18.15
CA GLY A 78 4.94 -13.35 -19.41
C GLY A 78 4.62 -12.01 -20.07
N ASP A 79 4.18 -12.05 -21.33
CA ASP A 79 3.88 -10.85 -22.13
C ASP A 79 2.78 -9.96 -21.50
N TYR A 80 1.92 -10.55 -20.67
CA TYR A 80 0.82 -9.86 -19.98
C TYR A 80 1.24 -9.14 -18.69
N LEU A 81 2.45 -9.38 -18.18
CA LEU A 81 2.87 -8.87 -16.86
C LEU A 81 2.90 -7.33 -16.82
N SER A 82 3.34 -6.69 -17.90
CA SER A 82 3.45 -5.22 -17.97
C SER A 82 2.10 -4.52 -17.94
N GLU A 83 1.11 -5.03 -18.68
CA GLU A 83 -0.26 -4.53 -18.69
C GLU A 83 -0.92 -4.76 -17.33
N PHE A 84 -0.71 -5.94 -16.75
CA PHE A 84 -1.21 -6.27 -15.42
C PHE A 84 -0.64 -5.34 -14.34
N GLN A 85 0.67 -5.14 -14.33
CA GLN A 85 1.36 -4.22 -13.42
C GLN A 85 0.81 -2.80 -13.56
N THR A 86 0.59 -2.33 -14.80
CA THR A 86 0.05 -0.99 -15.06
C THR A 86 -1.33 -0.81 -14.43
N GLY A 87 -2.23 -1.77 -14.66
CA GLY A 87 -3.57 -1.75 -14.05
C GLY A 87 -3.53 -1.86 -12.52
N ALA A 88 -2.70 -2.75 -11.98
CA ALA A 88 -2.55 -2.95 -10.55
C ALA A 88 -1.98 -1.70 -9.85
N VAL A 89 -0.97 -1.05 -10.44
CA VAL A 89 -0.41 0.22 -9.93
C VAL A 89 -1.46 1.32 -9.91
N GLN A 90 -2.23 1.46 -10.99
CA GLN A 90 -3.31 2.45 -11.05
C GLN A 90 -4.33 2.23 -9.93
N ARG A 91 -4.79 0.99 -9.74
CA ARG A 91 -5.77 0.65 -8.70
C ARG A 91 -5.24 0.85 -7.29
N CYS A 92 -3.97 0.50 -7.05
CA CYS A 92 -3.30 0.75 -5.76
C CYS A 92 -3.25 2.25 -5.46
N ARG A 93 -2.84 3.08 -6.43
CA ARG A 93 -2.77 4.55 -6.28
C ARG A 93 -4.12 5.16 -5.94
N GLU A 94 -5.18 4.76 -6.62
CA GLU A 94 -6.55 5.20 -6.32
C GLU A 94 -7.00 4.83 -4.89
N SER A 95 -6.40 3.79 -4.32
CA SER A 95 -6.70 3.28 -2.99
C SER A 95 -5.70 3.73 -1.92
N ASN A 96 -4.77 4.64 -2.25
CA ASN A 96 -3.65 5.07 -1.38
C ASN A 96 -2.77 3.91 -0.88
N LEU A 97 -2.62 2.88 -1.72
CA LEU A 97 -1.77 1.71 -1.54
C LEU A 97 -0.61 1.75 -2.56
N HIS A 98 0.43 0.98 -2.28
CA HIS A 98 1.58 0.77 -3.14
C HIS A 98 1.65 -0.68 -3.58
N LEU A 99 2.00 -0.89 -4.85
CA LEU A 99 2.24 -2.22 -5.39
C LEU A 99 3.72 -2.56 -5.22
N MET A 100 3.99 -3.71 -4.61
CA MET A 100 5.30 -4.36 -4.59
C MET A 100 5.26 -5.57 -5.50
N VAL A 101 6.28 -5.74 -6.35
CA VAL A 101 6.32 -6.81 -7.34
C VAL A 101 7.52 -7.68 -7.04
N GLU A 102 7.29 -8.98 -6.85
CA GLU A 102 8.37 -9.94 -6.57
C GLU A 102 8.19 -11.22 -7.39
N PRO A 103 9.24 -11.70 -8.09
CA PRO A 103 9.24 -13.03 -8.66
C PRO A 103 9.35 -14.10 -7.56
N LEU A 104 8.63 -15.21 -7.72
CA LEU A 104 8.70 -16.39 -6.87
C LEU A 104 8.77 -17.64 -7.73
N GLU A 105 9.81 -18.45 -7.55
CA GLU A 105 9.97 -19.67 -8.34
C GLU A 105 8.94 -20.73 -7.92
N ALA A 106 8.00 -21.04 -8.80
CA ALA A 106 6.89 -21.96 -8.52
C ALA A 106 7.37 -23.40 -8.24
N ALA A 107 8.49 -23.79 -8.85
CA ALA A 107 9.10 -25.10 -8.71
C ALA A 107 10.00 -25.23 -7.47
N SER A 108 10.28 -24.13 -6.76
CA SER A 108 11.17 -24.16 -5.60
C SER A 108 10.55 -24.96 -4.45
N PRO A 109 11.29 -25.90 -3.84
CA PRO A 109 10.85 -26.57 -2.61
C PRO A 109 10.78 -25.61 -1.40
N GLU A 110 11.43 -24.46 -1.47
CA GLU A 110 11.43 -23.41 -0.44
C GLU A 110 10.29 -22.40 -0.59
N LEU A 111 9.50 -22.45 -1.67
CA LEU A 111 8.46 -21.45 -2.01
C LEU A 111 7.58 -21.04 -0.82
N GLY A 112 7.07 -22.01 -0.05
CA GLY A 112 6.23 -21.71 1.12
C GLY A 112 6.97 -20.96 2.23
N ARG A 113 8.25 -21.28 2.46
CA ARG A 113 9.09 -20.58 3.44
C ARG A 113 9.41 -19.16 2.97
N ASP A 114 9.76 -18.99 1.71
CA ASP A 114 10.15 -17.71 1.14
C ASP A 114 8.95 -16.76 1.11
N LEU A 115 7.80 -17.25 0.66
CA LEU A 115 6.54 -16.52 0.73
C LEU A 115 6.18 -16.12 2.16
N SER A 116 6.24 -17.06 3.12
CA SER A 116 5.96 -16.78 4.54
C SER A 116 6.88 -15.70 5.10
N THR A 117 8.16 -15.73 4.72
CA THR A 117 9.17 -14.75 5.15
C THR A 117 8.86 -13.37 4.59
N LEU A 118 8.63 -13.29 3.28
CA LEU A 118 8.31 -12.04 2.58
C LEU A 118 7.08 -11.37 3.16
N VAL A 119 5.98 -12.11 3.28
CA VAL A 119 4.72 -11.52 3.73
C VAL A 119 4.79 -11.01 5.18
N ARG A 120 5.56 -11.69 6.04
CA ARG A 120 5.78 -11.27 7.44
C ARG A 120 6.69 -10.05 7.54
N GLN A 121 7.78 -10.01 6.78
CA GLN A 121 8.74 -8.92 6.82
C GLN A 121 8.13 -7.61 6.28
N LEU A 122 7.40 -7.72 5.18
CA LEU A 122 6.82 -6.58 4.47
C LEU A 122 5.45 -6.16 5.02
N ARG A 123 4.84 -7.00 5.86
CA ARG A 123 3.51 -6.79 6.46
C ARG A 123 2.45 -6.45 5.41
N LEU A 124 2.44 -7.18 4.29
CA LEU A 124 1.54 -6.91 3.16
C LEU A 124 0.07 -6.93 3.62
N GLU A 125 -0.72 -5.96 3.16
CA GLU A 125 -2.17 -5.91 3.46
C GLU A 125 -2.97 -6.89 2.59
N GLY A 126 -2.36 -7.39 1.52
CA GLY A 126 -2.93 -8.38 0.62
C GLY A 126 -1.96 -8.72 -0.50
N VAL A 127 -2.27 -9.79 -1.23
CA VAL A 127 -1.45 -10.24 -2.36
C VAL A 127 -2.30 -10.56 -3.58
N ILE A 128 -1.69 -10.38 -4.75
CA ILE A 128 -2.19 -10.78 -6.05
C ILE A 128 -1.25 -11.86 -6.57
N LEU A 129 -1.82 -13.01 -6.93
CA LEU A 129 -1.08 -14.14 -7.46
C LEU A 129 -1.38 -14.26 -8.96
N LEU A 130 -0.31 -14.36 -9.75
CA LEU A 130 -0.41 -14.73 -11.16
C LEU A 130 -0.17 -16.24 -11.32
N PRO A 131 -0.70 -16.88 -12.38
CA PRO A 131 -0.38 -18.27 -12.67
C PRO A 131 1.13 -18.49 -12.84
N PRO A 132 1.65 -19.67 -12.46
CA PRO A 132 0.93 -20.79 -11.85
C PRO A 132 0.74 -20.66 -10.33
N LEU A 133 1.30 -19.64 -9.67
CA LEU A 133 1.23 -19.47 -8.20
C LEU A 133 -0.21 -19.44 -7.69
N SER A 134 -1.13 -18.91 -8.49
CA SER A 134 -2.59 -18.91 -8.23
C SER A 134 -3.16 -20.28 -7.89
N ASP A 135 -2.57 -21.38 -8.36
CA ASP A 135 -3.11 -22.73 -8.23
C ASP A 135 -2.32 -23.63 -7.26
N LEU A 136 -1.23 -23.10 -6.66
CA LEU A 136 -0.33 -23.91 -5.84
C LEU A 136 -0.87 -24.06 -4.40
N PRO A 137 -1.15 -25.29 -3.91
CA PRO A 137 -1.66 -25.51 -2.56
C PRO A 137 -0.74 -24.98 -1.46
N VAL A 138 0.58 -25.04 -1.67
CA VAL A 138 1.57 -24.52 -0.72
C VAL A 138 1.43 -23.00 -0.55
N VAL A 139 1.15 -22.26 -1.63
CA VAL A 139 0.93 -20.81 -1.60
C VAL A 139 -0.34 -20.50 -0.82
N HIS A 140 -1.44 -21.22 -1.11
CA HIS A 140 -2.73 -21.03 -0.44
C HIS A 140 -2.62 -21.28 1.06
N ALA A 141 -2.02 -22.41 1.44
CA ALA A 141 -1.81 -22.78 2.84
C ALA A 141 -0.95 -21.74 3.57
N THR A 142 0.09 -21.23 2.91
CA THR A 142 0.99 -20.22 3.49
C THR A 142 0.27 -18.90 3.75
N LEU A 143 -0.50 -18.41 2.78
CA LEU A 143 -1.25 -17.15 2.90
C LEU A 143 -2.38 -17.26 3.93
N ALA A 144 -3.09 -18.40 3.97
CA ALA A 144 -4.10 -18.67 4.98
C ALA A 144 -3.50 -18.70 6.39
N ALA A 145 -2.36 -19.36 6.59
CA ALA A 145 -1.66 -19.38 7.87
C ALA A 145 -1.12 -17.99 8.28
N ALA A 146 -0.81 -17.13 7.32
CA ALA A 146 -0.41 -15.75 7.56
C ALA A 146 -1.61 -14.80 7.78
N GLY A 147 -2.85 -15.24 7.50
CA GLY A 147 -4.05 -14.41 7.59
C GLY A 147 -4.11 -13.30 6.54
N ILE A 148 -3.44 -13.48 5.40
CA ILE A 148 -3.32 -12.44 4.37
C ILE A 148 -4.34 -12.69 3.26
N PRO A 149 -5.19 -11.69 2.93
CA PRO A 149 -6.11 -11.78 1.80
C PRO A 149 -5.36 -11.96 0.48
N ALA A 150 -5.85 -12.86 -0.36
CA ALA A 150 -5.25 -13.18 -1.65
C ALA A 150 -6.28 -13.06 -2.79
N VAL A 151 -5.84 -12.52 -3.92
CA VAL A 151 -6.57 -12.55 -5.20
C VAL A 151 -5.82 -13.46 -6.16
N HIS A 152 -6.54 -14.43 -6.72
CA HIS A 152 -6.00 -15.41 -7.66
C HIS A 152 -6.41 -15.02 -9.07
N ILE A 153 -5.43 -14.74 -9.93
CA ILE A 153 -5.68 -14.41 -11.33
C ILE A 153 -5.66 -15.69 -12.14
N ALA A 154 -6.69 -15.87 -12.98
CA ALA A 154 -6.87 -17.00 -13.88
C ALA A 154 -6.55 -18.38 -13.26
N PRO A 155 -7.11 -18.71 -12.06
CA PRO A 155 -6.88 -20.02 -11.46
C PRO A 155 -7.43 -21.11 -12.38
N MET A 156 -6.61 -22.13 -12.65
CA MET A 156 -6.99 -23.27 -13.48
C MET A 156 -7.93 -24.25 -12.76
N ARG A 157 -8.07 -24.16 -11.43
CA ARG A 157 -8.99 -24.99 -10.64
C ARG A 157 -10.00 -24.13 -9.85
N GLN A 158 -11.30 -24.33 -10.09
CA GLN A 158 -12.42 -23.86 -9.27
C GLN A 158 -12.94 -24.99 -8.38
#